data_AF-A0A3A5LFS7-F1
#
_entry.id   AF-A0A3A5LFS7-F1
#
_cell.length_a   1.000
_cell.length_b   1.000
_cell.length_c   1.000
_cell.angle_alpha   90.00
_cell.angle_beta   90.00
_cell.angle_gamma   90.00
#
_symmetry.space_group_name_H-M   'P 1'
#
loop_
_entity.id
_entity.type
_entity.pdbx_description
1 polymer ?
#
loop_
_entity_poly.entity_id
_entity_poly.type
_entity_poly.pdbx_seq_one_letter_code
_entity_poly.pdbx_strand_id
1 'polypeptide(L)'
;MTNLFQLFQSREVRYFPTVFTSRVSFKKQLQPKIHTSSKSLEAFLKLERELQPMLKTTNKELTIHLVRKTNDAFLKRHQIDLIMGNINLESIAMGVRMESGLTSFEHLYRADNELLSPSFNHVSTPNLRELKLAIVAQLGQKKLVEKVAVEKQAACQQLLTQTQHLIMSAKTVSAVIASVAYSARVFTALGVVTKGKLSDSAICNLFEEDIPAVFATQKLNTGTALNHVGSAFQLEKVREQLIVRLEDYLSRRARLLDEVVAENDHSGDVSQRYKAINRGFFYNKDLQEARVAIASRLLMQIERYQLCDREGTGTSVDNDRKAKNGHTIDTPQHFAQALIDAMEDNLDCFEKKARAVDQLGELHEILAEAREQMGVVYTQTVKVGGNYNLREQLGLEKVRQPAMTH
;
A
#
# COMPACT_ATOMS: atom_id res chain seq x y z
N MET A 1 -33.57 -37.86 -3.53
CA MET A 1 -32.55 -37.80 -2.44
C MET A 1 -31.24 -37.33 -3.04
N THR A 2 -30.87 -36.07 -2.83
CA THR A 2 -29.58 -35.53 -3.28
C THR A 2 -28.49 -36.10 -2.38
N ASN A 3 -27.55 -36.86 -2.94
CA ASN A 3 -26.45 -37.44 -2.17
C ASN A 3 -25.59 -36.29 -1.59
N LEU A 4 -25.17 -36.38 -0.33
CA LEU A 4 -24.23 -35.44 0.31
C LEU A 4 -23.02 -35.14 -0.60
N PHE A 5 -22.57 -36.14 -1.36
CA PHE A 5 -21.49 -36.01 -2.34
C PHE A 5 -21.81 -35.08 -3.53
N GLN A 6 -23.05 -35.08 -4.04
CA GLN A 6 -23.51 -34.16 -5.08
C GLN A 6 -23.68 -32.72 -4.54
N LEU A 7 -24.02 -32.59 -3.26
CA LEU A 7 -24.08 -31.32 -2.53
C LEU A 7 -22.69 -30.68 -2.33
N PHE A 8 -21.63 -31.50 -2.21
CA PHE A 8 -20.25 -31.02 -2.20
C PHE A 8 -19.71 -30.68 -3.60
N GLN A 9 -20.32 -31.21 -4.66
CA GLN A 9 -19.92 -30.93 -6.06
C GLN A 9 -20.58 -29.68 -6.65
N SER A 10 -21.69 -29.18 -6.08
CA SER A 10 -22.22 -27.89 -6.52
C SER A 10 -21.24 -26.80 -6.10
N ARG A 11 -20.70 -26.05 -7.08
CA ARG A 11 -19.93 -24.81 -6.83
C ARG A 11 -20.80 -23.67 -6.26
N GLU A 12 -21.98 -24.01 -5.73
CA GLU A 12 -22.97 -23.07 -5.27
C GLU A 12 -22.58 -22.57 -3.87
N VAL A 13 -22.15 -21.31 -3.80
CA VAL A 13 -21.72 -20.69 -2.54
C VAL A 13 -22.95 -20.43 -1.68
N ARG A 14 -23.06 -21.15 -0.55
CA ARG A 14 -24.09 -20.92 0.47
C ARG A 14 -23.55 -20.05 1.59
N TYR A 15 -24.44 -19.36 2.28
CA TYR A 15 -24.09 -18.48 3.40
C TYR A 15 -24.85 -18.88 4.66
N PHE A 16 -24.24 -18.65 5.82
CA PHE A 16 -25.01 -18.65 7.07
C PHE A 16 -26.00 -17.47 7.07
N PRO A 17 -27.16 -17.61 7.72
CA PRO A 17 -28.18 -16.55 7.74
C PRO A 17 -27.75 -15.34 8.57
N THR A 18 -26.88 -15.55 9.56
CA THR A 18 -26.40 -14.51 10.46
C THR A 18 -25.31 -13.65 9.82
N VAL A 19 -25.41 -12.35 10.05
CA VAL A 19 -24.34 -11.38 9.76
C VAL A 19 -23.55 -11.17 11.04
N PHE A 20 -22.22 -11.15 10.95
CA PHE A 20 -21.35 -10.76 12.04
C PHE A 20 -20.53 -9.54 11.64
N THR A 21 -20.07 -8.79 12.65
CA THR A 21 -19.34 -7.54 12.46
C THR A 21 -17.93 -7.69 13.03
N SER A 22 -16.93 -7.37 12.22
CA SER A 22 -15.55 -7.12 12.66
C SER A 22 -15.40 -5.62 12.90
N ARG A 23 -14.99 -5.20 14.11
CA ARG A 23 -14.82 -3.78 14.45
C ARG A 23 -13.40 -3.52 14.95
N VAL A 24 -12.87 -2.38 14.56
CA VAL A 24 -11.55 -1.89 14.97
C VAL A 24 -11.66 -0.42 15.33
N SER A 25 -11.07 -0.04 16.46
CA SER A 25 -11.00 1.34 16.93
C SER A 25 -9.55 1.82 16.99
N PHE A 26 -9.27 2.93 16.31
CA PHE A 26 -7.96 3.58 16.27
C PHE A 26 -7.97 4.82 17.17
N LYS A 27 -7.01 4.90 18.11
CA LYS A 27 -6.88 6.00 19.09
C LYS A 27 -6.25 7.30 18.56
N LYS A 28 -5.90 7.35 17.27
CA LYS A 28 -5.40 8.56 16.58
C LYS A 28 -6.20 8.79 15.31
N GLN A 29 -6.03 9.97 14.72
CA GLN A 29 -6.61 10.32 13.42
C GLN A 29 -6.45 9.17 12.42
N LEU A 30 -7.57 8.79 11.81
CA LEU A 30 -7.66 7.63 10.95
C LEU A 30 -6.86 7.89 9.68
N GLN A 31 -5.91 7.00 9.39
CA GLN A 31 -5.16 7.11 8.15
C GLN A 31 -6.02 6.67 6.96
N PRO A 32 -5.84 7.29 5.77
CA PRO A 32 -6.56 6.89 4.57
C PRO A 32 -6.29 5.43 4.23
N LYS A 33 -7.30 4.75 3.68
CA LYS A 33 -7.15 3.38 3.18
C LYS A 33 -6.27 3.39 1.92
N ILE A 34 -5.19 2.63 1.93
CA ILE A 34 -4.26 2.49 0.80
C ILE A 34 -4.44 1.12 0.18
N HIS A 35 -4.74 1.10 -1.12
CA HIS A 35 -4.85 -0.12 -1.91
C HIS A 35 -3.47 -0.69 -2.29
N THR A 36 -3.45 -1.87 -2.91
CA THR A 36 -2.22 -2.39 -3.51
C THR A 36 -1.83 -1.60 -4.75
N SER A 37 -0.53 -1.50 -5.01
CA SER A 37 0.04 -0.87 -6.21
C SER A 37 -0.66 -1.34 -7.49
N SER A 38 -0.82 -2.66 -7.67
CA SER A 38 -1.51 -3.24 -8.83
C SER A 38 -2.94 -2.72 -9.01
N LYS A 39 -3.75 -2.69 -7.94
CA LYS A 39 -5.14 -2.17 -8.02
C LYS A 39 -5.18 -0.71 -8.41
N SER A 40 -4.30 0.12 -7.85
CA SER A 40 -4.22 1.55 -8.18
C SER A 40 -3.74 1.78 -9.61
N LEU A 41 -2.76 1.01 -10.08
CA LEU A 41 -2.30 1.09 -11.48
C LEU A 41 -3.42 0.70 -12.45
N GLU A 42 -4.11 -0.41 -12.19
CA GLU A 42 -5.21 -0.87 -13.04
C GLU A 42 -6.37 0.14 -13.08
N ALA A 43 -6.74 0.71 -11.94
CA ALA A 43 -7.75 1.76 -11.85
C ALA A 43 -7.34 3.02 -12.65
N PHE A 44 -6.07 3.45 -12.53
CA PHE A 44 -5.54 4.58 -13.30
C PHE A 44 -5.54 4.31 -14.81
N LEU A 45 -5.02 3.15 -15.25
CA LEU A 45 -4.99 2.79 -16.66
C LEU A 45 -6.39 2.55 -17.25
N LYS A 46 -7.35 2.12 -16.42
CA LYS A 46 -8.76 2.04 -16.82
C LYS A 46 -9.35 3.43 -17.03
N LEU A 47 -9.12 4.36 -16.11
CA LEU A 47 -9.54 5.76 -16.26
C LEU A 47 -8.90 6.39 -17.50
N GLU A 48 -7.59 6.19 -17.73
CA GLU A 48 -6.93 6.70 -18.93
C GLU A 48 -7.58 6.17 -20.22
N ARG A 49 -7.99 4.89 -20.24
CA ARG A 49 -8.72 4.29 -21.35
C ARG A 49 -10.11 4.90 -21.54
N GLU A 50 -10.84 5.14 -20.47
CA GLU A 50 -12.16 5.77 -20.48
C GLU A 50 -12.08 7.23 -20.97
N LEU A 51 -11.00 7.94 -20.64
CA LEU A 51 -10.77 9.32 -21.06
C LEU A 51 -10.29 9.47 -22.51
N GLN A 52 -9.87 8.38 -23.19
CA GLN A 52 -9.32 8.45 -24.56
C GLN A 52 -10.13 9.32 -25.54
N PRO A 53 -11.48 9.28 -25.57
CA PRO A 53 -12.26 10.13 -26.47
C PRO A 53 -12.08 11.64 -26.23
N MET A 54 -11.69 12.03 -25.02
CA MET A 54 -11.45 13.43 -24.61
C MET A 54 -9.98 13.83 -24.72
N LEU A 55 -9.07 12.86 -24.79
CA LEU A 55 -7.63 13.12 -24.88
C LEU A 55 -7.29 13.62 -26.29
N LYS A 56 -6.64 14.76 -26.36
CA LYS A 56 -6.04 15.29 -27.59
C LYS A 56 -4.63 14.73 -27.75
N THR A 57 -4.07 14.90 -28.95
CA THR A 57 -2.65 14.65 -29.19
C THR A 57 -1.82 15.36 -28.12
N THR A 58 -1.04 14.59 -27.35
CA THR A 58 -0.22 15.12 -26.28
C THR A 58 0.71 16.20 -26.81
N ASN A 59 0.71 17.38 -26.18
CA ASN A 59 1.74 18.39 -26.41
C ASN A 59 3.07 17.90 -25.82
N LYS A 60 3.84 17.17 -26.64
CA LYS A 60 5.08 16.51 -26.23
C LYS A 60 6.07 17.47 -25.60
N GLU A 61 6.23 18.66 -26.19
CA GLU A 61 7.15 19.69 -25.67
C GLU A 61 6.76 20.14 -24.28
N LEU A 62 5.46 20.36 -24.04
CA LEU A 62 4.97 20.78 -22.73
C LEU A 62 5.13 19.66 -21.69
N THR A 63 4.78 18.42 -22.04
CA THR A 63 5.00 17.27 -21.15
C THR A 63 6.48 17.11 -20.79
N ILE A 64 7.38 17.17 -21.78
CA ILE A 64 8.83 17.10 -21.56
C ILE A 64 9.30 18.23 -20.65
N HIS A 65 8.83 19.47 -20.88
CA HIS A 65 9.16 20.62 -20.04
C HIS A 65 8.76 20.41 -18.57
N LEU A 66 7.51 20.00 -18.32
CA LEU A 66 7.01 19.75 -16.95
C LEU A 66 7.81 18.66 -16.25
N VAL A 67 8.14 17.59 -16.97
CA VAL A 67 8.88 16.45 -16.42
C VAL A 67 10.34 16.82 -16.13
N ARG A 68 10.96 17.66 -16.95
CA ARG A 68 12.30 18.19 -16.69
C ARG A 68 12.38 18.97 -15.40
N LYS A 69 11.34 19.73 -15.02
CA LYS A 69 11.30 20.43 -13.72
C LYS A 69 11.43 19.48 -12.54
N THR A 70 10.81 18.31 -12.62
CA THR A 70 10.97 17.26 -11.61
C THR A 70 12.40 16.71 -11.61
N ASN A 71 12.98 16.41 -12.78
CA ASN A 71 14.36 15.93 -12.86
C ASN A 71 15.36 16.96 -12.30
N ASP A 72 15.22 18.22 -12.68
CA ASP A 72 16.07 19.32 -12.21
C ASP A 72 15.99 19.50 -10.70
N ALA A 73 14.81 19.34 -10.10
CA ALA A 73 14.64 19.43 -8.65
C ALA A 73 15.43 18.33 -7.93
N PHE A 74 15.40 17.10 -8.44
CA PHE A 74 16.18 15.99 -7.89
C PHE A 74 17.68 16.17 -8.12
N LEU A 75 18.08 16.56 -9.33
CA LEU A 75 19.49 16.77 -9.67
C LEU A 75 20.11 17.87 -8.81
N LYS A 76 19.44 19.02 -8.66
CA LYS A 76 19.95 20.13 -7.86
C LYS A 76 20.03 19.81 -6.37
N ARG A 77 19.02 19.12 -5.82
CA ARG A 77 18.93 18.87 -4.38
C ARG A 77 19.72 17.66 -3.93
N HIS A 78 19.57 16.56 -4.65
CA HIS A 78 20.02 15.22 -4.25
C HIS A 78 21.22 14.75 -5.08
N GLN A 79 21.60 15.48 -6.14
CA GLN A 79 22.65 15.06 -7.09
C GLN A 79 22.34 13.72 -7.75
N ILE A 80 21.06 13.44 -7.96
CA ILE A 80 20.56 12.22 -8.59
C ILE A 80 19.93 12.59 -9.92
N ASP A 81 20.43 11.97 -10.99
CA ASP A 81 19.76 11.97 -12.29
C ASP A 81 18.82 10.76 -12.37
N LEU A 82 17.60 10.97 -12.89
CA LEU A 82 16.53 9.98 -12.85
C LEU A 82 16.52 9.15 -14.13
N ILE A 83 17.22 8.01 -14.09
CA ILE A 83 17.42 7.15 -15.26
C ILE A 83 17.21 5.67 -14.89
N MET A 84 16.49 4.94 -15.74
CA MET A 84 16.36 3.48 -15.69
C MET A 84 17.05 2.88 -16.92
N GLY A 85 18.27 2.36 -16.74
CA GLY A 85 19.10 1.89 -17.87
C GLY A 85 19.44 3.03 -18.82
N ASN A 86 18.88 3.01 -20.04
CA ASN A 86 19.01 4.11 -21.02
C ASN A 86 17.73 4.96 -21.13
N ILE A 87 16.74 4.72 -20.25
CA ILE A 87 15.42 5.36 -20.29
C ILE A 87 15.38 6.47 -19.23
N ASN A 88 15.30 7.71 -19.67
CA ASN A 88 15.17 8.87 -18.79
C ASN A 88 13.71 9.15 -18.41
N LEU A 89 13.51 10.11 -17.51
CA LEU A 89 12.17 10.48 -17.03
C LEU A 89 11.23 10.97 -18.15
N GLU A 90 11.77 11.64 -19.18
CA GLU A 90 11.01 12.06 -20.36
C GLU A 90 10.41 10.86 -21.10
N SER A 91 11.22 9.82 -21.32
CA SER A 91 10.78 8.58 -21.99
C SER A 91 9.72 7.83 -21.17
N ILE A 92 9.84 7.85 -19.83
CA ILE A 92 8.84 7.30 -18.92
C ILE A 92 7.52 8.06 -19.04
N ALA A 93 7.57 9.39 -18.98
CA ALA A 93 6.39 10.24 -19.11
C ALA A 93 5.68 10.03 -20.44
N MET A 94 6.45 9.88 -21.52
CA MET A 94 5.94 9.64 -22.88
C MET A 94 5.37 8.22 -23.09
N GLY A 95 5.43 7.34 -22.10
CA GLY A 95 4.85 5.99 -22.19
C GLY A 95 5.56 5.09 -23.20
N VAL A 96 6.88 5.25 -23.37
CA VAL A 96 7.68 4.40 -24.27
C VAL A 96 7.51 2.94 -23.87
N ARG A 97 7.16 2.08 -24.82
CA ARG A 97 7.02 0.63 -24.59
C ARG A 97 8.39 -0.05 -24.52
N MET A 98 8.49 -1.00 -23.59
CA MET A 98 9.65 -1.88 -23.44
C MET A 98 9.42 -3.19 -24.21
N GLU A 99 10.48 -4.00 -24.36
CA GLU A 99 10.41 -5.32 -25.00
C GLU A 99 9.40 -6.27 -24.33
N SER A 100 9.15 -6.09 -23.03
CA SER A 100 8.12 -6.82 -22.26
C SER A 100 6.68 -6.52 -22.70
N GLY A 101 6.47 -5.56 -23.61
CA GLY A 101 5.17 -5.08 -24.05
C GLY A 101 4.53 -4.04 -23.12
N LEU A 102 5.04 -3.89 -21.90
CA LEU A 102 4.61 -2.87 -20.94
C LEU A 102 5.17 -1.50 -21.30
N THR A 103 4.49 -0.43 -20.90
CA THR A 103 5.12 0.91 -20.90
C THR A 103 6.22 0.99 -19.85
N SER A 104 7.20 1.88 -20.07
CA SER A 104 8.30 2.11 -19.12
C SER A 104 7.77 2.54 -17.75
N PHE A 105 6.67 3.33 -17.73
CA PHE A 105 5.94 3.67 -16.52
C PHE A 105 5.37 2.42 -15.82
N GLU A 106 4.64 1.56 -16.53
CA GLU A 106 4.07 0.34 -15.95
C GLU A 106 5.15 -0.60 -15.39
N HIS A 107 6.24 -0.79 -16.12
CA HIS A 107 7.36 -1.61 -15.67
C HIS A 107 7.94 -1.09 -14.36
N LEU A 108 8.22 0.22 -14.31
CA LEU A 108 8.80 0.88 -13.16
C LEU A 108 7.85 0.87 -11.96
N TYR A 109 6.57 1.14 -12.18
CA TYR A 109 5.57 1.19 -11.12
C TYR A 109 5.31 -0.21 -10.51
N ARG A 110 5.40 -1.28 -11.30
CA ARG A 110 5.26 -2.67 -10.83
C ARG A 110 6.51 -3.21 -10.12
N ALA A 111 7.66 -2.55 -10.28
CA ALA A 111 8.94 -3.05 -9.78
C ALA A 111 8.94 -3.31 -8.26
N ASP A 112 9.69 -4.33 -7.85
CA ASP A 112 9.90 -4.73 -6.45
C ASP A 112 11.17 -4.14 -5.84
N ASN A 113 11.82 -3.22 -6.56
CA ASN A 113 13.08 -2.58 -6.22
C ASN A 113 13.13 -1.17 -6.83
N GLU A 114 14.05 -0.33 -6.34
CA GLU A 114 14.30 0.99 -6.92
C GLU A 114 15.01 0.86 -8.27
N LEU A 115 14.53 1.59 -9.28
CA LEU A 115 15.02 1.47 -10.66
C LEU A 115 15.54 2.79 -11.25
N LEU A 116 15.19 3.95 -10.69
CA LEU A 116 15.70 5.25 -11.17
C LEU A 116 17.04 5.65 -10.55
N SER A 117 17.34 5.13 -9.35
CA SER A 117 18.62 5.39 -8.69
C SER A 117 18.87 4.38 -7.57
N PRO A 118 20.10 3.81 -7.48
CA PRO A 118 20.49 2.99 -6.34
C PRO A 118 20.42 3.73 -5.00
N SER A 119 20.59 5.06 -5.00
CA SER A 119 20.55 5.88 -3.78
C SER A 119 19.19 5.85 -3.08
N PHE A 120 18.11 5.51 -3.79
CA PHE A 120 16.79 5.37 -3.20
C PHE A 120 16.62 4.10 -2.37
N ASN A 121 17.50 3.11 -2.51
CA ASN A 121 17.46 1.88 -1.71
C ASN A 121 17.57 2.15 -0.21
N HIS A 122 18.06 3.32 0.20
CA HIS A 122 18.27 3.68 1.61
C HIS A 122 17.12 4.50 2.19
N VAL A 123 16.10 4.82 1.40
CA VAL A 123 14.95 5.59 1.89
C VAL A 123 14.13 4.76 2.88
N SER A 124 13.93 5.32 4.07
CA SER A 124 13.13 4.74 5.14
C SER A 124 11.63 4.85 4.85
N THR A 125 10.82 3.94 5.39
CA THR A 125 9.35 3.99 5.27
C THR A 125 8.74 5.34 5.70
N PRO A 126 9.14 5.99 6.81
CA PRO A 126 8.62 7.31 7.18
C PRO A 126 8.88 8.35 6.09
N ASN A 127 10.13 8.45 5.60
CA ASN A 127 10.50 9.40 4.53
C ASN A 127 9.74 9.15 3.22
N LEU A 128 9.52 7.89 2.81
CA LEU A 128 8.71 7.59 1.63
C LEU A 128 7.25 8.01 1.86
N ARG A 129 6.70 7.73 3.04
CA ARG A 129 5.33 8.14 3.40
C ARG A 129 5.16 9.65 3.40
N GLU A 130 6.09 10.39 4.02
CA GLU A 130 6.10 11.84 4.04
C GLU A 130 6.14 12.41 2.63
N LEU A 131 7.00 11.87 1.76
CA LEU A 131 7.04 12.25 0.35
C LEU A 131 5.68 12.04 -0.33
N LYS A 132 5.08 10.86 -0.19
CA LYS A 132 3.76 10.54 -0.77
C LYS A 132 2.70 11.52 -0.30
N LEU A 133 2.61 11.75 1.01
CA LEU A 133 1.63 12.65 1.64
C LEU A 133 1.83 14.10 1.18
N ALA A 134 3.07 14.57 1.10
CA ALA A 134 3.37 15.93 0.66
C ALA A 134 2.95 16.18 -0.79
N ILE A 135 3.19 15.23 -1.70
CA ILE A 135 2.75 15.33 -3.10
C ILE A 135 1.22 15.24 -3.20
N VAL A 136 0.60 14.33 -2.46
CA VAL A 136 -0.87 14.18 -2.42
C VAL A 136 -1.55 15.43 -1.89
N ALA A 137 -0.96 16.12 -0.92
CA ALA A 137 -1.46 17.40 -0.43
C ALA A 137 -1.47 18.47 -1.53
N GLN A 138 -0.47 18.50 -2.42
CA GLN A 138 -0.49 19.39 -3.59
C GLN A 138 -1.60 19.01 -4.57
N LEU A 139 -1.78 17.71 -4.84
CA LEU A 139 -2.84 17.18 -5.73
C LEU A 139 -4.25 17.34 -5.16
N GLY A 140 -4.41 17.52 -3.85
CA GLY A 140 -5.69 17.63 -3.15
C GLY A 140 -6.30 19.03 -3.11
N GLN A 141 -5.65 20.02 -3.73
CA GLN A 141 -6.09 21.41 -3.67
C GLN A 141 -7.33 21.65 -4.54
N LYS A 142 -8.45 22.10 -3.93
CA LYS A 142 -9.73 22.35 -4.63
C LYS A 142 -9.60 23.30 -5.84
N LYS A 143 -8.75 24.33 -5.71
CA LYS A 143 -8.46 25.31 -6.77
C LYS A 143 -7.95 24.68 -8.09
N LEU A 144 -7.42 23.46 -8.04
CA LEU A 144 -6.92 22.77 -9.23
C LEU A 144 -8.04 22.45 -10.22
N VAL A 145 -9.23 22.13 -9.72
CA VAL A 145 -10.39 21.79 -10.56
C VAL A 145 -11.20 23.04 -10.91
N GLU A 146 -11.32 23.99 -9.99
CA GLU A 146 -12.09 25.23 -10.19
C GLU A 146 -11.59 26.06 -11.38
N LYS A 147 -10.29 26.03 -11.66
CA LYS A 147 -9.69 26.75 -12.80
C LYS A 147 -9.71 25.98 -14.13
N VAL A 148 -10.31 24.79 -14.16
CA VAL A 148 -10.45 23.97 -15.37
C VAL A 148 -11.80 24.25 -16.02
N ALA A 149 -11.83 24.23 -17.35
CA ALA A 149 -13.06 24.35 -18.13
C ALA A 149 -14.13 23.35 -17.65
N VAL A 150 -15.37 23.81 -17.49
CA VAL A 150 -16.46 23.09 -16.80
C VAL A 150 -16.64 21.68 -17.34
N GLU A 151 -16.60 21.51 -18.66
CA GLU A 151 -16.75 20.23 -19.35
C GLU A 151 -15.63 19.21 -19.06
N LYS A 152 -14.50 19.65 -18.49
CA LYS A 152 -13.37 18.80 -18.11
C LYS A 152 -13.19 18.64 -16.60
N GLN A 153 -13.97 19.36 -15.78
CA GLN A 153 -13.79 19.35 -14.32
C GLN A 153 -13.98 17.96 -13.72
N ALA A 154 -15.00 17.22 -14.14
CA ALA A 154 -15.26 15.87 -13.66
C ALA A 154 -14.11 14.90 -14.00
N ALA A 155 -13.64 14.93 -15.25
CA ALA A 155 -12.51 14.12 -15.71
C ALA A 155 -11.20 14.50 -14.97
N CYS A 156 -10.96 15.80 -14.78
CA CYS A 156 -9.81 16.30 -14.03
C CYS A 156 -9.85 15.84 -12.56
N GLN A 157 -11.01 15.95 -11.91
CA GLN A 157 -11.19 15.50 -10.53
C GLN A 157 -10.94 13.99 -10.39
N GLN A 158 -11.49 13.18 -11.29
CA GLN A 158 -11.23 11.74 -11.31
C GLN A 158 -9.75 11.43 -11.51
N LEU A 159 -9.08 12.13 -12.43
CA LEU A 159 -7.66 11.93 -12.71
C LEU A 159 -6.77 12.35 -11.54
N LEU A 160 -7.10 13.44 -10.85
CA LEU A 160 -6.42 13.84 -9.61
C LEU A 160 -6.60 12.78 -8.53
N THR A 161 -7.82 12.31 -8.30
CA THR A 161 -8.11 11.25 -7.32
C THR A 161 -7.34 9.96 -7.63
N GLN A 162 -7.35 9.48 -8.89
CA GLN A 162 -6.59 8.28 -9.25
C GLN A 162 -5.08 8.50 -9.18
N THR A 163 -4.58 9.69 -9.48
CA THR A 163 -3.15 10.03 -9.30
C THR A 163 -2.75 10.00 -7.83
N GLN A 164 -3.60 10.50 -6.92
CA GLN A 164 -3.35 10.43 -5.48
C GLN A 164 -3.31 8.98 -5.00
N HIS A 165 -4.24 8.12 -5.43
CA HIS A 165 -4.23 6.70 -5.09
C HIS A 165 -2.99 5.98 -5.63
N LEU A 166 -2.58 6.30 -6.86
CA LEU A 166 -1.37 5.78 -7.48
C LEU A 166 -0.13 6.16 -6.67
N ILE A 167 0.00 7.42 -6.23
CA ILE A 167 1.15 7.86 -5.43
C ILE A 167 1.15 7.23 -4.03
N MET A 168 0.01 7.20 -3.34
CA MET A 168 -0.07 6.60 -2.00
C MET A 168 0.28 5.11 -1.99
N SER A 169 -0.09 4.40 -3.05
CA SER A 169 0.09 2.95 -3.19
C SER A 169 1.44 2.56 -3.84
N ALA A 170 2.27 3.52 -4.23
CA ALA A 170 3.56 3.25 -4.87
C ALA A 170 4.55 2.59 -3.89
N LYS A 171 5.19 1.47 -4.25
CA LYS A 171 6.14 0.77 -3.37
C LYS A 171 7.48 1.51 -3.20
N THR A 172 7.89 2.28 -4.22
CA THR A 172 9.24 2.84 -4.35
C THR A 172 9.19 4.35 -4.59
N VAL A 173 10.28 5.05 -4.28
CA VAL A 173 10.45 6.46 -4.67
C VAL A 173 10.43 6.58 -6.19
N SER A 174 11.06 5.62 -6.89
CA SER A 174 11.00 5.53 -8.34
C SER A 174 9.55 5.55 -8.84
N ALA A 175 8.69 4.69 -8.29
CA ALA A 175 7.29 4.60 -8.69
C ALA A 175 6.52 5.90 -8.43
N VAL A 176 6.76 6.58 -7.30
CA VAL A 176 6.16 7.91 -7.00
C VAL A 176 6.53 8.93 -8.08
N ILE A 177 7.81 9.03 -8.42
CA ILE A 177 8.32 9.94 -9.45
C ILE A 177 7.71 9.62 -10.82
N ALA A 178 7.68 8.33 -11.19
CA ALA A 178 7.11 7.88 -12.45
C ALA A 178 5.61 8.16 -12.54
N SER A 179 4.85 8.00 -11.45
CA SER A 179 3.44 8.36 -11.36
C SER A 179 3.21 9.84 -11.62
N VAL A 180 4.01 10.73 -11.02
CA VAL A 180 3.93 12.17 -11.28
C VAL A 180 4.21 12.48 -12.75
N ALA A 181 5.29 11.92 -13.30
CA ALA A 181 5.72 12.18 -14.67
C ALA A 181 4.70 11.68 -15.70
N TYR A 182 4.17 10.47 -15.52
CA TYR A 182 3.16 9.88 -16.40
C TYR A 182 1.81 10.61 -16.28
N SER A 183 1.39 11.00 -15.06
CA SER A 183 0.18 11.80 -14.86
C SER A 183 0.28 13.16 -15.56
N ALA A 184 1.42 13.84 -15.52
CA ALA A 184 1.63 15.11 -16.22
C ALA A 184 1.34 14.99 -17.74
N ARG A 185 1.71 13.85 -18.36
CA ARG A 185 1.33 13.55 -19.75
C ARG A 185 -0.17 13.46 -19.92
N VAL A 186 -0.87 12.72 -19.06
CA VAL A 186 -2.34 12.53 -19.17
C VAL A 186 -3.08 13.85 -18.97
N PHE A 187 -2.67 14.68 -18.00
CA PHE A 187 -3.23 16.03 -17.80
C PHE A 187 -2.99 16.94 -19.02
N THR A 188 -1.79 16.85 -19.62
CA THR A 188 -1.48 17.57 -20.86
C THR A 188 -2.36 17.10 -22.02
N ALA A 189 -2.55 15.78 -22.17
CA ALA A 189 -3.39 15.18 -23.21
C ALA A 189 -4.88 15.53 -23.02
N LEU A 190 -5.37 15.59 -21.78
CA LEU A 190 -6.70 16.09 -21.46
C LEU A 190 -6.88 17.57 -21.83
N GLY A 191 -5.77 18.30 -22.04
CA GLY A 191 -5.77 19.70 -22.43
C GLY A 191 -6.27 20.60 -21.31
N VAL A 192 -5.98 20.25 -20.05
CA VAL A 192 -6.16 21.12 -18.87
C VAL A 192 -4.86 21.85 -18.51
N VAL A 193 -3.77 21.51 -19.21
CA VAL A 193 -2.49 22.22 -19.19
C VAL A 193 -2.33 22.90 -20.55
N THR A 194 -2.14 24.21 -20.58
CA THR A 194 -2.01 25.00 -21.81
C THR A 194 -0.72 25.82 -21.80
N LYS A 195 0.01 25.80 -22.93
CA LYS A 195 1.24 26.57 -23.15
C LYS A 195 0.87 27.99 -23.61
N GLY A 196 0.43 28.82 -22.67
CA GLY A 196 0.19 30.26 -22.85
C GLY A 196 0.87 31.03 -21.72
N LYS A 197 1.24 32.31 -21.97
CA LYS A 197 2.05 33.19 -21.08
C LYS A 197 1.96 32.75 -19.61
N LEU A 198 3.05 32.16 -19.11
CA LEU A 198 3.35 31.83 -17.71
C LEU A 198 2.13 31.88 -16.76
N SER A 199 1.68 30.71 -16.27
CA SER A 199 0.88 30.53 -15.02
C SER A 199 -0.65 30.43 -15.02
N ASP A 200 -1.37 30.46 -16.14
CA ASP A 200 -2.85 30.54 -16.09
C ASP A 200 -3.59 29.23 -15.71
N SER A 201 -2.96 28.06 -15.85
CA SER A 201 -3.54 26.77 -15.46
C SER A 201 -2.97 26.33 -14.11
N ALA A 202 -3.83 26.18 -13.09
CA ALA A 202 -3.40 25.69 -11.77
C ALA A 202 -2.74 24.31 -11.83
N ILE A 203 -3.17 23.46 -12.78
CA ILE A 203 -2.55 22.15 -13.03
C ILE A 203 -1.15 22.31 -13.65
N CYS A 204 -0.91 23.33 -14.48
CA CYS A 204 0.43 23.61 -15.00
C CYS A 204 1.39 23.96 -13.86
N ASN A 205 1.00 24.90 -12.98
CA ASN A 205 1.83 25.32 -11.84
C ASN A 205 2.08 24.17 -10.85
N LEU A 206 1.10 23.28 -10.69
CA LEU A 206 1.25 22.07 -9.88
C LEU A 206 2.47 21.23 -10.32
N PHE A 207 2.61 20.96 -11.62
CA PHE A 207 3.70 20.14 -12.15
C PHE A 207 4.98 20.93 -12.44
N GLU A 208 4.89 22.23 -12.68
CA GLU A 208 6.03 23.10 -12.98
C GLU A 208 6.76 23.57 -11.71
N GLU A 209 6.02 23.80 -10.62
CA GLU A 209 6.53 24.46 -9.41
C GLU A 209 6.20 23.67 -8.13
N ASP A 210 4.91 23.41 -7.84
CA ASP A 210 4.48 22.92 -6.52
C ASP A 210 5.04 21.52 -6.20
N ILE A 211 4.91 20.56 -7.12
CA ILE A 211 5.44 19.20 -6.94
C ILE A 211 6.98 19.18 -6.99
N PRO A 212 7.66 19.84 -7.95
CA PRO A 212 9.12 19.99 -7.91
C PRO A 212 9.65 20.60 -6.60
N ALA A 213 8.94 21.55 -6.01
CA ALA A 213 9.31 22.14 -4.72
C ALA A 213 9.24 21.12 -3.57
N VAL A 214 8.25 20.20 -3.57
CA VAL A 214 8.21 19.08 -2.62
C VAL A 214 9.46 18.21 -2.76
N PHE A 215 9.82 17.82 -3.99
CA PHE A 215 11.02 16.99 -4.21
C PHE A 215 12.33 17.70 -3.81
N ALA A 216 12.41 19.01 -4.00
CA ALA A 216 13.56 19.82 -3.61
C ALA A 216 13.69 20.02 -2.09
N THR A 217 12.58 19.98 -1.35
CA THR A 217 12.58 20.22 0.10
C THR A 217 12.63 18.92 0.92
N GLN A 218 12.06 17.83 0.41
CA GLN A 218 12.01 16.55 1.12
C GLN A 218 13.41 15.98 1.36
N LYS A 219 13.71 15.63 2.61
CA LYS A 219 14.95 14.93 2.98
C LYS A 219 14.77 13.43 2.75
N LEU A 220 15.11 12.99 1.55
CA LEU A 220 15.30 11.56 1.28
C LEU A 220 16.72 11.24 1.76
N ASN A 221 16.88 10.34 2.73
CA ASN A 221 18.20 9.92 3.21
C ASN A 221 18.90 9.07 2.13
N THR A 222 19.34 9.71 1.04
CA THR A 222 19.95 9.12 -0.16
C THR A 222 21.44 8.80 0.03
N GLY A 223 21.80 8.32 1.21
CA GLY A 223 23.18 7.97 1.57
C GLY A 223 23.59 6.57 1.11
N THR A 224 24.85 6.21 1.34
CA THR A 224 25.41 4.88 1.03
C THR A 224 25.30 3.88 2.20
N ALA A 225 24.97 4.36 3.40
CA ALA A 225 24.80 3.52 4.58
C ALA A 225 23.44 2.82 4.54
N LEU A 226 23.40 1.50 4.77
CA LEU A 226 22.16 0.75 4.91
C LEU A 226 21.31 1.40 6.01
N ASN A 227 20.04 1.69 5.70
CA ASN A 227 19.12 2.16 6.73
C ASN A 227 19.01 1.08 7.81
N HIS A 228 19.36 1.42 9.05
CA HIS A 228 19.22 0.52 10.18
C HIS A 228 17.78 0.01 10.37
N VAL A 229 16.78 0.71 9.83
CA VAL A 229 15.34 0.40 9.87
C VAL A 229 14.87 -0.40 8.63
N GLY A 230 15.75 -0.64 7.66
CA GLY A 230 15.42 -1.29 6.39
C GLY A 230 14.80 -0.36 5.34
N SER A 231 14.77 -0.80 4.08
CA SER A 231 14.31 0.01 2.95
C SER A 231 12.78 0.09 2.90
N ALA A 232 12.23 1.23 2.48
CA ALA A 232 10.77 1.43 2.40
C ALA A 232 10.11 0.41 1.44
N PHE A 233 10.71 0.19 0.28
CA PHE A 233 10.16 -0.72 -0.74
C PHE A 233 10.05 -2.17 -0.28
N GLN A 234 10.97 -2.59 0.61
CA GLN A 234 10.96 -3.91 1.22
C GLN A 234 9.73 -4.11 2.10
N LEU A 235 9.36 -3.09 2.91
CA LEU A 235 8.18 -3.14 3.77
C LEU A 235 6.92 -3.15 2.93
N GLU A 236 6.89 -2.27 1.93
CA GLU A 236 5.75 -2.10 1.04
C GLU A 236 5.47 -3.40 0.28
N LYS A 237 6.52 -4.11 -0.17
CA LYS A 237 6.41 -5.43 -0.82
C LYS A 237 5.77 -6.47 0.09
N VAL A 238 6.27 -6.64 1.32
CA VAL A 238 5.72 -7.63 2.26
C VAL A 238 4.28 -7.27 2.64
N ARG A 239 4.00 -5.97 2.87
CA ARG A 239 2.64 -5.47 3.13
C ARG A 239 1.69 -5.85 1.99
N GLU A 240 2.05 -5.58 0.74
CA GLU A 240 1.18 -5.87 -0.41
C GLU A 240 0.94 -7.36 -0.60
N GLN A 241 1.97 -8.19 -0.44
CA GLN A 241 1.82 -9.65 -0.53
C GLN A 241 0.86 -10.17 0.54
N LEU A 242 0.95 -9.65 1.76
CA LEU A 242 0.03 -10.00 2.84
C LEU A 242 -1.40 -9.49 2.57
N ILE A 243 -1.57 -8.26 2.09
CA ILE A 243 -2.90 -7.72 1.70
C ILE A 243 -3.57 -8.65 0.69
N VAL A 244 -2.89 -9.00 -0.40
CA VAL A 244 -3.46 -9.85 -1.46
C VAL A 244 -3.92 -11.21 -0.91
N ARG A 245 -3.11 -11.82 -0.04
CA ARG A 245 -3.44 -13.12 0.56
C ARG A 245 -4.58 -13.04 1.55
N LEU A 246 -4.65 -11.99 2.36
CA LEU A 246 -5.76 -11.76 3.29
C LEU A 246 -7.06 -11.49 2.54
N GLU A 247 -7.04 -10.67 1.49
CA GLU A 247 -8.21 -10.42 0.65
C GLU A 247 -8.71 -11.70 -0.03
N ASP A 248 -7.81 -12.50 -0.60
CA ASP A 248 -8.16 -13.79 -1.21
C ASP A 248 -8.76 -14.75 -0.16
N TYR A 249 -8.11 -14.88 1.00
CA TYR A 249 -8.62 -15.67 2.12
C TYR A 249 -10.03 -15.21 2.54
N LEU A 250 -10.22 -13.91 2.78
CA LEU A 250 -11.50 -13.35 3.17
C LEU A 250 -12.57 -13.65 2.12
N SER A 251 -12.27 -13.45 0.83
CA SER A 251 -13.22 -13.71 -0.27
C SER A 251 -13.70 -15.16 -0.34
N ARG A 252 -12.83 -16.12 0.01
CA ARG A 252 -13.14 -17.56 0.01
C ARG A 252 -13.87 -18.03 1.28
N ARG A 253 -13.88 -17.20 2.33
CA ARG A 253 -14.45 -17.51 3.65
C ARG A 253 -15.71 -16.71 3.95
N ALA A 254 -15.83 -15.48 3.49
CA ALA A 254 -16.96 -14.62 3.81
C ALA A 254 -17.21 -13.60 2.70
N ARG A 255 -18.47 -13.22 2.53
CA ARG A 255 -18.84 -12.08 1.72
C ARG A 255 -18.88 -10.84 2.59
N LEU A 256 -18.05 -9.85 2.26
CA LEU A 256 -18.19 -8.49 2.79
C LEU A 256 -19.51 -7.90 2.28
N LEU A 257 -20.35 -7.42 3.21
CA LEU A 257 -21.59 -6.73 2.90
C LEU A 257 -21.36 -5.22 2.78
N ASP A 258 -20.68 -4.65 3.76
CA ASP A 258 -20.33 -3.24 3.82
C ASP A 258 -19.16 -2.98 4.77
N GLU A 259 -18.56 -1.81 4.60
CA GLU A 259 -17.59 -1.19 5.48
C GLU A 259 -18.17 0.16 5.92
N VAL A 260 -18.24 0.39 7.23
CA VAL A 260 -18.66 1.65 7.84
C VAL A 260 -17.45 2.27 8.51
N VAL A 261 -17.17 3.53 8.17
CA VAL A 261 -16.08 4.32 8.74
C VAL A 261 -16.68 5.51 9.49
N ALA A 262 -16.41 5.60 10.79
CA ALA A 262 -16.79 6.73 11.63
C ALA A 262 -15.51 7.41 12.15
N GLU A 263 -15.26 8.64 11.71
CA GLU A 263 -14.06 9.40 12.07
C GLU A 263 -14.46 10.61 12.91
N ASN A 264 -13.71 10.81 13.99
CA ASN A 264 -13.75 11.99 14.85
C ASN A 264 -12.36 12.63 14.87
N ASP A 265 -12.25 13.86 15.39
CA ASP A 265 -11.01 14.67 15.36
C ASP A 265 -9.73 13.95 15.84
N HIS A 266 -9.85 12.94 16.70
CA HIS A 266 -8.72 12.25 17.32
C HIS A 266 -8.78 10.71 17.23
N SER A 267 -9.80 10.14 16.59
CA SER A 267 -10.03 8.68 16.58
C SER A 267 -10.86 8.25 15.39
N GLY A 268 -10.72 7.00 14.97
CA GLY A 268 -11.55 6.41 13.93
C GLY A 268 -12.00 5.00 14.25
N ASP A 269 -13.28 4.73 14.05
CA ASP A 269 -13.84 3.39 14.11
C ASP A 269 -14.10 2.88 12.69
N VAL A 270 -13.65 1.65 12.44
CA VAL A 270 -13.90 0.94 11.19
C VAL A 270 -14.64 -0.35 11.52
N SER A 271 -15.79 -0.54 10.90
CA SER A 271 -16.62 -1.74 11.07
C SER A 271 -16.86 -2.39 9.71
N GLN A 272 -16.62 -3.69 9.60
CA GLN A 272 -16.88 -4.48 8.40
C GLN A 272 -17.89 -5.57 8.72
N ARG A 273 -19.02 -5.60 7.99
CA ARG A 273 -20.07 -6.61 8.17
C ARG A 273 -19.90 -7.74 7.16
N TYR A 274 -19.96 -8.98 7.65
CA TYR A 274 -19.70 -10.18 6.86
C TYR A 274 -20.83 -11.20 6.95
N LYS A 275 -21.03 -11.93 5.85
CA LYS A 275 -21.74 -13.21 5.84
C LYS A 275 -20.75 -14.34 5.59
N ALA A 276 -20.58 -15.21 6.58
CA ALA A 276 -19.73 -16.39 6.46
C ALA A 276 -20.29 -17.37 5.42
N ILE A 277 -19.41 -17.89 4.56
CA ILE A 277 -19.76 -18.93 3.57
C ILE A 277 -19.93 -20.26 4.30
N ASN A 278 -21.07 -20.90 4.16
CA ASN A 278 -21.36 -22.22 4.73
C ASN A 278 -20.97 -23.32 3.75
N ARG A 279 -19.99 -24.16 4.12
CA ARG A 279 -19.53 -25.31 3.32
C ARG A 279 -20.03 -26.67 3.83
N GLY A 280 -21.08 -26.69 4.64
CA GLY A 280 -21.75 -27.91 5.11
C GLY A 280 -21.35 -28.36 6.51
N PHE A 281 -21.65 -29.62 6.82
CA PHE A 281 -21.72 -30.16 8.19
C PHE A 281 -20.39 -30.15 8.97
N PHE A 282 -19.25 -30.26 8.27
CA PHE A 282 -17.93 -30.24 8.89
C PHE A 282 -17.42 -28.83 9.19
N TYR A 283 -18.23 -27.79 8.96
CA TYR A 283 -17.77 -26.42 8.98
C TYR A 283 -18.10 -25.72 10.31
N ASN A 284 -17.05 -25.47 11.11
CA ASN A 284 -17.16 -24.79 12.40
C ASN A 284 -17.34 -23.28 12.20
N LYS A 285 -18.60 -22.84 12.24
CA LYS A 285 -19.00 -21.44 12.03
C LYS A 285 -18.29 -20.49 13.01
N ASP A 286 -18.29 -20.80 14.29
CA ASP A 286 -17.76 -19.90 15.32
C ASP A 286 -16.25 -19.70 15.19
N LEU A 287 -15.52 -20.76 14.85
CA LEU A 287 -14.09 -20.69 14.56
C LEU A 287 -13.82 -19.87 13.29
N GLN A 288 -14.63 -20.03 12.26
CA GLN A 288 -14.47 -19.28 11.02
C GLN A 288 -14.78 -17.78 11.20
N GLU A 289 -15.89 -17.42 11.85
CA GLU A 289 -16.25 -16.02 12.10
C GLU A 289 -15.12 -15.33 12.88
N ALA A 290 -14.53 -16.01 13.88
CA ALA A 290 -13.37 -15.53 14.60
C ALA A 290 -12.14 -15.31 13.69
N ARG A 291 -11.81 -16.29 12.84
CA ARG A 291 -10.69 -16.16 11.89
C ARG A 291 -10.91 -15.06 10.85
N VAL A 292 -12.13 -14.89 10.37
CA VAL A 292 -12.49 -13.79 9.46
C VAL A 292 -12.31 -12.45 10.16
N ALA A 293 -12.73 -12.32 11.43
CA ALA A 293 -12.52 -11.10 12.21
C ALA A 293 -11.02 -10.79 12.40
N ILE A 294 -10.19 -11.80 12.72
CA ILE A 294 -8.73 -11.64 12.85
C ILE A 294 -8.10 -11.16 11.54
N ALA A 295 -8.40 -11.84 10.42
CA ALA A 295 -7.88 -11.49 9.10
C ALA A 295 -8.33 -10.08 8.66
N SER A 296 -9.61 -9.75 8.89
CA SER A 296 -10.21 -8.45 8.60
C SER A 296 -9.55 -7.32 9.40
N ARG A 297 -9.30 -7.53 10.70
CA ARG A 297 -8.59 -6.56 11.54
C ARG A 297 -7.14 -6.37 11.12
N LEU A 298 -6.41 -7.44 10.82
CA LEU A 298 -5.04 -7.32 10.31
C LEU A 298 -5.02 -6.55 8.98
N LEU A 299 -5.93 -6.87 8.07
CA LEU A 299 -6.08 -6.17 6.79
C LEU A 299 -6.34 -4.67 6.99
N MET A 300 -7.29 -4.30 7.87
CA MET A 300 -7.57 -2.90 8.19
C MET A 300 -6.34 -2.15 8.74
N GLN A 301 -5.57 -2.79 9.63
CA GLN A 301 -4.35 -2.20 10.18
C GLN A 301 -3.30 -1.93 9.11
N ILE A 302 -3.03 -2.90 8.24
CA ILE A 302 -1.97 -2.78 7.22
C ILE A 302 -2.38 -1.89 6.04
N GLU A 303 -3.66 -1.88 5.63
CA GLU A 303 -4.16 -0.96 4.58
C GLU A 303 -4.12 0.51 5.04
N ARG A 304 -4.25 0.77 6.34
CA ARG A 304 -4.21 2.12 6.92
C ARG A 304 -2.85 2.46 7.53
N TYR A 305 -1.91 1.51 7.58
CA TYR A 305 -0.64 1.65 8.29
C TYR A 305 -0.81 2.14 9.73
N GLN A 306 -1.72 1.54 10.47
CA GLN A 306 -2.02 1.96 11.82
C GLN A 306 -2.30 0.75 12.70
N LEU A 307 -1.64 0.69 13.85
CA LEU A 307 -1.89 -0.35 14.85
C LEU A 307 -3.21 -0.09 15.55
N CYS A 308 -3.98 -1.14 15.82
CA CYS A 308 -5.17 -1.09 16.66
C CYS A 308 -4.92 -1.74 18.03
N ASP A 309 -5.81 -1.50 19.00
CA ASP A 309 -5.77 -2.26 20.26
C ASP A 309 -6.10 -3.74 19.99
N ARG A 310 -5.51 -4.62 20.80
CA ARG A 310 -6.00 -5.98 20.99
C ARG A 310 -7.13 -5.91 22.02
N GLU A 311 -8.36 -6.26 21.63
CA GLU A 311 -9.46 -6.43 22.60
C GLU A 311 -9.21 -7.71 23.42
N GLY A 312 -8.44 -7.65 24.52
CA GLY A 312 -8.28 -8.80 25.43
C GLY A 312 -7.15 -8.73 26.46
N THR A 313 -7.56 -8.64 27.73
CA THR A 313 -6.87 -8.93 29.01
C THR A 313 -5.44 -8.38 29.18
N GLY A 314 -5.30 -7.18 29.76
CA GLY A 314 -3.99 -6.62 30.12
C GLY A 314 -3.08 -7.63 30.81
N THR A 315 -2.08 -8.12 30.09
CA THR A 315 -1.02 -9.00 30.61
C THR A 315 0.29 -8.22 30.59
N SER A 316 1.23 -8.56 31.48
CA SER A 316 2.44 -7.73 31.65
C SER A 316 3.37 -7.70 30.42
N VAL A 317 3.16 -8.58 29.44
CA VAL A 317 3.89 -8.61 28.15
C VAL A 317 3.51 -7.39 27.27
N ASP A 318 2.35 -6.78 27.51
CA ASP A 318 1.88 -5.57 26.82
C ASP A 318 2.76 -4.35 27.11
N ASN A 319 3.48 -4.33 28.24
CA ASN A 319 4.31 -3.19 28.65
C ASN A 319 5.66 -3.11 27.91
N ASP A 320 6.13 -4.22 27.31
CA ASP A 320 7.37 -4.27 26.52
C ASP A 320 7.14 -4.01 25.02
N ARG A 321 5.89 -4.10 24.56
CA ARG A 321 5.46 -3.71 23.21
C ARG A 321 5.35 -2.19 23.14
N LYS A 322 6.47 -1.50 22.86
CA LYS A 322 6.58 -0.02 22.88
C LYS A 322 5.57 0.73 21.99
N ALA A 323 4.93 0.06 21.03
CA ALA A 323 3.98 0.67 20.11
C ALA A 323 2.54 0.60 20.67
N LYS A 324 1.93 1.77 20.91
CA LYS A 324 0.57 1.87 21.43
C LYS A 324 -0.46 1.85 20.29
N ASN A 325 -1.71 1.50 20.57
CA ASN A 325 -2.80 1.68 19.60
C ASN A 325 -2.80 3.10 19.00
N GLY A 326 -3.01 3.16 17.69
CA GLY A 326 -2.97 4.36 16.88
C GLY A 326 -1.57 4.71 16.40
N HIS A 327 -0.52 3.99 16.81
CA HIS A 327 0.82 4.16 16.24
C HIS A 327 0.83 3.82 14.74
N THR A 328 1.53 4.63 13.97
CA THR A 328 1.73 4.40 12.55
C THR A 328 2.63 3.19 12.35
N ILE A 329 2.28 2.32 11.41
CA ILE A 329 3.12 1.21 10.96
C ILE A 329 4.16 1.80 9.99
N ASP A 330 5.21 2.37 10.53
CA ASP A 330 6.27 3.08 9.80
C ASP A 330 7.64 2.40 9.95
N THR A 331 7.68 1.24 10.62
CA THR A 331 8.87 0.43 10.81
C THR A 331 8.55 -1.06 10.65
N PRO A 332 9.54 -1.90 10.31
CA PRO A 332 9.34 -3.36 10.29
C PRO A 332 8.87 -3.92 11.64
N GLN A 333 9.27 -3.33 12.77
CA GLN A 333 8.86 -3.74 14.13
C GLN A 333 7.38 -3.51 14.36
N HIS A 334 6.86 -2.35 13.97
CA HIS A 334 5.44 -2.06 14.07
C HIS A 334 4.63 -2.99 13.17
N PHE A 335 5.14 -3.31 11.97
CA PHE A 335 4.47 -4.27 11.09
C PHE A 335 4.49 -5.68 11.68
N ALA A 336 5.65 -6.11 12.22
CA ALA A 336 5.80 -7.40 12.89
C ALA A 336 4.87 -7.52 14.09
N GLN A 337 4.67 -6.42 14.83
CA GLN A 337 3.74 -6.38 15.96
C GLN A 337 2.32 -6.73 15.52
N ALA A 338 1.79 -6.07 14.49
CA ALA A 338 0.46 -6.37 13.96
C ALA A 338 0.33 -7.84 13.51
N LEU A 339 1.39 -8.38 12.90
CA LEU A 339 1.43 -9.77 12.46
C LEU A 339 1.42 -10.76 13.63
N ILE A 340 2.25 -10.51 14.65
CA ILE A 340 2.33 -11.35 15.85
C ILE A 340 1.01 -11.34 16.61
N ASP A 341 0.39 -10.17 16.79
CA ASP A 341 -0.92 -10.05 17.44
C ASP A 341 -1.98 -10.89 16.71
N ALA A 342 -1.98 -10.88 15.38
CA ALA A 342 -2.88 -11.71 14.58
C ALA A 342 -2.57 -13.22 14.69
N MET A 343 -1.29 -13.60 14.80
CA MET A 343 -0.89 -15.00 15.02
C MET A 343 -1.34 -15.50 16.39
N GLU A 344 -1.10 -14.72 17.44
CA GLU A 344 -1.53 -15.02 18.82
C GLU A 344 -3.05 -15.15 18.89
N ASP A 345 -3.80 -14.19 18.32
CA ASP A 345 -5.26 -14.26 18.34
C ASP A 345 -5.80 -15.45 17.53
N ASN A 346 -5.12 -15.87 16.46
CA ASN A 346 -5.52 -17.07 15.72
C ASN A 346 -5.27 -18.36 16.51
N LEU A 347 -4.17 -18.44 17.26
CA LEU A 347 -3.90 -19.57 18.16
C LEU A 347 -4.91 -19.60 19.31
N ASP A 348 -5.11 -18.48 19.98
CA ASP A 348 -6.08 -18.35 21.08
C ASP A 348 -7.51 -18.71 20.63
N CYS A 349 -7.92 -18.27 19.44
CA CYS A 349 -9.24 -18.62 18.92
C CYS A 349 -9.35 -20.10 18.56
N PHE A 350 -8.25 -20.71 18.10
CA PHE A 350 -8.22 -22.13 17.77
C PHE A 350 -8.36 -22.96 19.05
N GLU A 351 -7.57 -22.68 20.08
CA GLU A 351 -7.66 -23.38 21.36
C GLU A 351 -9.06 -23.29 21.99
N LYS A 352 -9.72 -22.13 21.87
CA LYS A 352 -11.03 -21.89 22.49
C LYS A 352 -12.22 -22.42 21.68
N LYS A 353 -12.13 -22.45 20.35
CA LYS A 353 -13.29 -22.69 19.46
C LYS A 353 -13.15 -23.92 18.57
N ALA A 354 -11.96 -24.51 18.45
CA ALA A 354 -11.74 -25.68 17.61
C ALA A 354 -12.32 -26.94 18.26
N ARG A 355 -12.84 -27.84 17.40
CA ARG A 355 -13.14 -29.22 17.76
C ARG A 355 -11.89 -30.07 17.53
N ALA A 356 -11.88 -31.29 18.07
CA ALA A 356 -10.76 -32.23 17.89
C ALA A 356 -10.40 -32.53 16.42
N VAL A 357 -11.33 -32.35 15.49
CA VAL A 357 -11.13 -32.59 14.04
C VAL A 357 -10.70 -31.34 13.27
N ASP A 358 -10.76 -30.16 13.89
CA ASP A 358 -10.42 -28.90 13.22
C ASP A 358 -8.90 -28.69 13.22
N GLN A 359 -8.36 -28.10 12.16
CA GLN A 359 -6.93 -27.78 12.01
C GLN A 359 -6.67 -26.27 12.19
N LEU A 360 -5.41 -25.90 12.45
CA LEU A 360 -4.95 -24.51 12.49
C LEU A 360 -5.33 -23.71 11.24
N GLY A 361 -5.40 -24.40 10.09
CA GLY A 361 -6.02 -23.92 8.88
C GLY A 361 -5.25 -22.81 8.16
N GLU A 362 -5.78 -22.46 7.00
CA GLU A 362 -5.14 -21.57 6.02
C GLU A 362 -4.75 -20.18 6.54
N LEU A 363 -5.51 -19.59 7.48
CA LEU A 363 -5.11 -18.30 8.04
C LEU A 363 -3.78 -18.41 8.78
N HIS A 364 -3.55 -19.52 9.50
CA HIS A 364 -2.27 -19.75 10.18
C HIS A 364 -1.11 -19.84 9.18
N GLU A 365 -1.30 -20.55 8.07
CA GLU A 365 -0.31 -20.68 6.99
C GLU A 365 0.04 -19.32 6.38
N ILE A 366 -0.98 -18.50 6.06
CA ILE A 366 -0.78 -17.14 5.52
C ILE A 366 0.05 -16.28 6.48
N LEU A 367 -0.27 -16.32 7.78
CA LEU A 367 0.43 -15.53 8.80
C LEU A 367 1.87 -16.04 9.01
N ALA A 368 2.08 -17.35 9.05
CA ALA A 368 3.39 -17.96 9.19
C ALA A 368 4.29 -17.68 7.97
N GLU A 369 3.75 -17.78 6.76
CA GLU A 369 4.50 -17.43 5.54
C GLU A 369 4.88 -15.95 5.51
N ALA A 370 3.98 -15.05 5.93
CA ALA A 370 4.30 -13.63 6.04
C ALA A 370 5.39 -13.37 7.09
N ARG A 371 5.38 -14.10 8.21
CA ARG A 371 6.43 -14.03 9.25
C ARG A 371 7.80 -14.43 8.70
N GLU A 372 7.87 -15.54 7.97
CA GLU A 372 9.10 -15.98 7.33
C GLU A 372 9.59 -14.99 6.26
N GLN A 373 8.68 -14.46 5.43
CA GLN A 373 9.01 -13.45 4.42
C GLN A 373 9.59 -12.18 5.04
N MET A 374 9.01 -11.69 6.14
CA MET A 374 9.59 -10.57 6.88
C MET A 374 11.00 -10.88 7.38
N GLY A 375 11.23 -12.09 7.90
CA GLY A 375 12.54 -12.54 8.36
C GLY A 375 13.60 -12.61 7.26
N VAL A 376 13.20 -12.96 6.03
CA VAL A 376 14.08 -13.00 4.85
C VAL A 376 14.41 -11.60 4.36
N VAL A 377 13.43 -10.71 4.30
CA VAL A 377 13.60 -9.35 3.77
C VAL A 377 14.43 -8.47 4.70
N TYR A 378 14.29 -8.66 6.01
CA TYR A 378 15.02 -7.90 7.03
C TYR A 378 16.05 -8.77 7.74
N THR A 379 17.22 -8.92 7.10
CA THR A 379 18.30 -9.79 7.56
C THR A 379 19.14 -9.21 8.71
N GLN A 380 19.07 -7.90 8.95
CA GLN A 380 19.86 -7.22 9.98
C GLN A 380 19.09 -7.04 11.30
N THR A 381 19.85 -6.90 12.38
CA THR A 381 19.42 -6.51 13.73
C THR A 381 18.85 -5.10 13.75
N VAL A 382 17.73 -4.89 13.06
CA VAL A 382 16.94 -3.68 13.21
C VAL A 382 16.43 -3.67 14.66
N LYS A 383 17.00 -2.80 15.49
CA LYS A 383 16.51 -2.51 16.85
C LYS A 383 15.88 -1.12 16.81
N VAL A 384 14.59 -1.02 16.48
CA VAL A 384 13.85 0.23 16.68
C VAL A 384 13.21 0.23 18.06
N GLY A 385 14.05 0.28 19.09
CA GLY A 385 13.61 0.33 20.49
C GLY A 385 13.01 -0.99 21.03
N GLY A 386 13.41 -1.37 22.24
CA GLY A 386 13.01 -2.63 22.87
C GLY A 386 14.21 -3.56 23.02
N ASN A 387 14.02 -4.70 23.69
CA ASN A 387 15.13 -5.62 24.01
C ASN A 387 15.45 -6.59 22.88
N TYR A 388 14.54 -6.77 21.91
CA TYR A 388 14.63 -7.77 20.84
C TYR A 388 14.93 -7.13 19.47
N ASN A 389 15.71 -7.81 18.64
CA ASN A 389 15.78 -7.49 17.21
C ASN A 389 14.56 -8.03 16.46
N LEU A 390 14.34 -7.61 15.21
CA LEU A 390 13.16 -8.02 14.44
C LEU A 390 12.99 -9.54 14.31
N ARG A 391 14.06 -10.31 14.07
CA ARG A 391 13.97 -11.78 13.97
C ARG A 391 13.63 -12.41 15.32
N GLU A 392 14.19 -11.89 16.40
CA GLU A 392 13.84 -12.29 17.77
C GLU A 392 12.37 -11.97 18.08
N GLN A 393 11.89 -10.79 17.69
CA GLN A 393 10.48 -10.40 17.83
C GLN A 393 9.56 -11.35 17.06
N LEU A 394 9.95 -11.74 15.83
CA LEU A 394 9.21 -12.70 15.01
C LEU A 394 9.33 -14.15 15.49
N GLY A 395 10.15 -14.45 16.51
CA GLY A 395 10.39 -15.81 16.99
C GLY A 395 11.10 -16.70 15.96
N LEU A 396 12.00 -16.12 15.16
CA LEU A 396 12.79 -16.80 14.13
C LEU A 396 14.21 -17.11 14.63
N GLU A 397 14.76 -18.26 14.24
CA GLU A 397 16.14 -18.61 14.57
C GLU A 397 17.13 -17.58 14.01
N LYS A 398 18.24 -17.34 14.73
CA LYS A 398 19.34 -16.50 14.24
C LYS A 398 19.94 -17.16 13.00
N VAL A 399 20.04 -16.41 11.90
CA VAL A 399 20.77 -16.88 10.73
C VAL A 399 22.22 -17.12 11.16
N ARG A 400 22.68 -18.38 11.15
CA ARG A 400 24.11 -18.68 11.28
C ARG A 400 24.79 -18.02 10.08
N GLN A 401 25.56 -16.95 10.32
CA GLN A 401 26.42 -16.41 9.28
C GLN A 401 27.34 -17.56 8.83
N PRO A 402 27.49 -17.81 7.51
CA PRO A 402 28.52 -18.72 7.05
C PRO A 402 29.85 -18.17 7.56
N ALA A 403 30.60 -19.00 8.29
CA ALA A 403 31.93 -18.64 8.76
C ALA A 403 32.73 -18.18 7.54
N MET A 404 33.15 -16.92 7.51
CA MET A 404 34.09 -16.47 6.51
C MET A 404 35.39 -17.23 6.77
N THR A 405 35.66 -18.24 5.94
CA THR A 405 36.98 -18.84 5.83
C THR A 405 37.92 -17.75 5.33
N HIS A 406 38.84 -17.34 6.22
CA HIS A 406 39.90 -16.40 5.91
C HIS A 406 40.86 -16.93 4.85
#